data_AF-S6UPD6-F1
#
_entry.id   AF-S6UPD6-F1
#
_cell.length_a   1.000
_cell.length_b   1.000
_cell.length_c   1.000
_cell.angle_alpha   90.00
_cell.angle_beta   90.00
_cell.angle_gamma   90.00
#
_symmetry.space_group_name_H-M   'P 1'
#
loop_
_entity.id
_entity.type
_entity.pdbx_description
1 polymer ?
#
loop_
_entity_poly.entity_id
_entity_poly.type
_entity_poly.pdbx_seq_one_letter_code
_entity_poly.pdbx_strand_id
1 'polypeptide(L)'
;WAWLLSLLGAFVLLLPKGVPLRLLGWPLLLLCVFPPLKSVPMGQVEVLQLDVGQGLAILLRTRNHTLLYDAGPRFGEFDIGQRVVVPAMRKSGVRHLDLMLISHADADHAGGAAAVHRAFP
;
A
#
# COMPACT_ATOMS: atom_id res chain seq x y z
N TRP A 1 8.67 -15.00 8.03
CA TRP A 1 8.81 -16.23 7.25
C TRP A 1 9.35 -15.96 5.84
N ALA A 2 8.79 -15.02 5.06
CA ALA A 2 9.26 -14.72 3.70
C ALA A 2 10.76 -14.37 3.65
N TRP A 3 11.22 -13.50 4.54
CA TRP A 3 12.64 -13.16 4.69
C TRP A 3 13.56 -14.37 4.97
N LEU A 4 13.11 -15.33 5.79
CA LEU A 4 13.89 -16.54 6.08
C LEU A 4 13.98 -17.44 4.84
N LEU A 5 12.88 -17.58 4.09
CA LEU A 5 12.89 -18.29 2.82
C LEU A 5 13.77 -17.60 1.78
N SER A 6 13.79 -16.26 1.74
CA SER A 6 14.69 -15.53 0.84
C SER A 6 16.16 -15.67 1.20
N LEU A 7 16.49 -15.65 2.49
CA LEU A 7 17.86 -15.95 2.96
C LEU A 7 18.27 -17.38 2.60
N LEU A 8 17.36 -18.35 2.74
CA LEU A 8 17.59 -19.72 2.29
C LEU A 8 17.79 -19.78 0.77
N GLY A 9 16.99 -19.05 0.00
CA GLY A 9 17.14 -18.94 -1.45
C GLY A 9 18.50 -18.39 -1.88
N ALA A 10 18.96 -17.33 -1.23
CA ALA A 10 20.30 -16.77 -1.43
C ALA A 10 21.39 -17.80 -1.09
N PHE A 11 21.28 -18.47 0.06
CA PHE A 11 22.22 -19.51 0.47
C PHE A 11 22.29 -20.66 -0.55
N VAL A 12 21.14 -21.14 -1.02
CA VAL A 12 21.06 -22.20 -2.05
C VAL A 12 21.76 -21.75 -3.34
N LEU A 13 21.53 -20.52 -3.81
CA LEU A 13 22.15 -20.00 -5.04
C LEU A 13 23.68 -19.90 -4.96
N LEU A 14 24.24 -19.70 -3.76
CA LEU A 14 25.68 -19.60 -3.53
C LEU A 14 26.40 -20.96 -3.48
N LEU A 15 25.67 -22.08 -3.52
CA LEU A 15 26.27 -23.42 -3.54
C LEU A 15 27.08 -23.70 -4.82
N PRO A 16 28.07 -24.61 -4.76
CA PRO A 16 28.93 -24.94 -5.90
C PRO A 16 28.19 -25.34 -7.18
N LYS A 17 28.81 -25.06 -8.34
CA LYS A 17 28.30 -25.45 -9.67
C LYS A 17 28.34 -26.99 -9.78
N GLY A 18 27.22 -27.65 -9.54
CA GLY A 18 27.10 -29.12 -9.53
C GLY A 18 26.07 -29.63 -8.52
N VAL A 19 25.67 -28.81 -7.54
CA VAL A 19 24.59 -29.17 -6.62
C VAL A 19 23.25 -29.17 -7.36
N PRO A 20 22.51 -30.30 -7.38
CA PRO A 20 21.17 -30.33 -7.96
C PRO A 20 20.22 -29.38 -7.21
N LEU A 21 19.18 -28.88 -7.87
CA LEU A 21 18.17 -27.98 -7.28
C LEU A 21 18.66 -26.56 -6.91
N ARG A 22 19.91 -26.19 -7.22
CA ARG A 22 20.43 -24.83 -6.98
C ARG A 22 19.52 -23.72 -7.55
N LEU A 23 18.92 -23.97 -8.71
CA LEU A 23 18.02 -23.03 -9.37
C LEU A 23 16.71 -22.79 -8.59
N LEU A 24 16.31 -23.69 -7.68
CA LEU A 24 15.17 -23.47 -6.79
C LEU A 24 15.43 -22.37 -5.75
N GLY A 25 16.68 -21.91 -5.60
CA GLY A 25 16.96 -20.73 -4.80
C GLY A 25 16.39 -19.43 -5.38
N TRP A 26 16.16 -19.35 -6.70
CA TRP A 26 15.53 -18.19 -7.35
C TRP A 26 14.11 -17.89 -6.87
N PRO A 27 13.13 -18.81 -6.94
CA PRO A 27 11.78 -18.53 -6.45
C PRO A 27 11.76 -18.18 -4.95
N LEU A 28 12.65 -18.80 -4.16
CA LEU A 28 12.81 -18.46 -2.74
C LEU A 28 13.35 -17.03 -2.55
N LEU A 29 14.38 -16.65 -3.32
CA LEU A 29 14.95 -15.31 -3.29
C LEU A 29 13.92 -14.26 -3.73
N LEU A 30 13.12 -14.54 -4.75
CA LEU A 30 12.11 -13.62 -5.27
C LEU A 30 11.05 -13.19 -4.23
N LEU A 31 10.86 -13.96 -3.15
CA LEU A 31 9.99 -13.57 -2.03
C LEU A 31 10.44 -12.29 -1.30
N CYS A 32 11.71 -11.85 -1.46
CA CYS A 32 12.17 -10.58 -0.88
C CYS A 32 11.68 -9.37 -1.69
N VAL A 33 11.44 -9.56 -2.99
CA VAL A 33 10.91 -8.54 -3.90
C VAL A 33 9.39 -8.55 -3.89
N PHE A 34 8.80 -9.74 -3.83
CA PHE A 34 7.35 -9.95 -3.88
C PHE A 34 6.86 -10.69 -2.63
N PRO A 35 6.96 -10.09 -1.43
CA PRO A 35 6.40 -10.70 -0.24
C PRO A 35 4.87 -10.75 -0.40
N PRO A 36 4.21 -11.81 0.09
CA PRO A 36 2.77 -11.86 0.05
C PRO A 36 2.20 -10.74 0.91
N LEU A 37 1.32 -9.95 0.29
CA LEU A 37 0.56 -8.92 0.98
C LEU A 37 -0.40 -9.61 1.95
N LYS A 38 -0.43 -9.12 3.19
CA LYS A 38 -1.46 -9.54 4.14
C LYS A 38 -2.80 -9.00 3.64
N SER A 39 -3.77 -9.90 3.47
CA SER A 39 -5.16 -9.51 3.24
C SER A 39 -5.83 -9.24 4.58
N VAL A 40 -6.77 -8.31 4.60
CA VAL A 40 -7.64 -8.09 5.76
C VAL A 40 -8.52 -9.33 5.95
N PRO A 41 -8.61 -9.91 7.17
CA PRO A 41 -9.45 -11.08 7.42
C PRO A 41 -10.93 -10.84 7.09
N MET A 42 -11.69 -11.91 6.80
CA MET A 42 -13.15 -11.78 6.64
C MET A 42 -13.77 -11.24 7.94
N GLY A 43 -14.77 -10.37 7.80
CA GLY A 43 -15.49 -9.78 8.93
C GLY A 43 -14.68 -8.73 9.70
N GLN A 44 -13.51 -8.31 9.20
CA GLN A 44 -12.70 -7.25 9.79
C GLN A 44 -12.55 -6.06 8.84
N VAL A 45 -12.30 -4.91 9.43
CA VAL A 45 -11.90 -3.69 8.74
C VAL A 45 -10.57 -3.22 9.31
N GLU A 46 -9.61 -2.95 8.44
CA GLU A 46 -8.42 -2.19 8.76
C GLU A 46 -8.74 -0.70 8.60
N VAL A 47 -8.47 0.08 9.63
CA VAL A 47 -8.67 1.54 9.63
C VAL A 47 -7.31 2.19 9.82
N LEU A 48 -6.89 2.99 8.85
CA LEU A 48 -5.64 3.71 8.87
C LEU A 48 -5.91 5.21 8.76
N GLN A 49 -5.75 5.92 9.87
CA GLN A 49 -5.74 7.38 9.87
C GLN A 49 -4.37 7.85 9.39
N LEU A 50 -4.36 8.62 8.31
CA LEU A 50 -3.14 9.13 7.71
C LEU A 50 -2.77 10.46 8.38
N ASP A 51 -1.48 10.62 8.69
CA ASP A 51 -0.95 11.87 9.21
C ASP A 51 -0.85 12.88 8.06
N VAL A 52 -1.87 13.73 7.96
CA VAL A 52 -2.00 14.77 6.93
C VAL A 52 -1.82 16.18 7.51
N GLY A 53 -1.42 16.29 8.78
CA GLY A 53 -1.40 17.55 9.51
C GLY A 53 -2.82 18.04 9.84
N GLN A 54 -3.10 19.31 9.54
CA GLN A 54 -4.44 19.88 9.71
C GLN A 54 -5.38 19.38 8.61
N GLY A 55 -6.49 18.74 9.00
CA GLY A 55 -7.47 18.14 8.10
C GLY A 55 -7.72 16.66 8.42
N LEU A 56 -8.23 15.90 7.45
CA LEU A 56 -8.52 14.47 7.63
C LEU A 56 -8.20 13.66 6.38
N ALA A 57 -7.69 12.45 6.58
CA ALA A 57 -7.71 11.37 5.60
C ALA A 57 -7.68 10.02 6.33
N ILE A 58 -8.72 9.20 6.13
CA ILE A 58 -8.82 7.86 6.73
C ILE A 58 -9.02 6.84 5.61
N LEU A 59 -8.11 5.87 5.54
CA LEU A 59 -8.23 4.72 4.66
C LEU A 59 -8.91 3.58 5.43
N LEU A 60 -10.04 3.09 4.91
CA LEU A 60 -10.74 1.91 5.40
C LEU A 60 -10.61 0.78 4.40
N ARG A 61 -10.19 -0.40 4.86
CA ARG A 61 -10.00 -1.58 4.01
C ARG A 61 -10.66 -2.78 4.64
N THR A 62 -11.53 -3.42 3.88
CA THR A 62 -11.99 -4.78 4.15
C THR A 62 -11.21 -5.74 3.27
N ARG A 63 -11.57 -7.03 3.28
CA ARG A 63 -10.96 -7.99 2.36
C ARG A 63 -11.15 -7.63 0.89
N ASN A 64 -12.29 -7.05 0.55
CA ASN A 64 -12.72 -6.86 -0.84
C ASN A 64 -12.95 -5.40 -1.23
N HIS A 65 -13.09 -4.50 -0.25
CA HIS A 65 -13.43 -3.10 -0.52
C HIS A 65 -12.44 -2.16 0.17
N THR A 66 -12.16 -1.05 -0.49
CA THR A 66 -11.34 0.05 -0.04
C THR A 66 -12.13 1.34 -0.13
N LEU A 67 -12.22 2.06 0.98
CA LEU A 67 -12.81 3.38 1.08
C LEU A 67 -11.77 4.38 1.56
N LEU A 68 -11.76 5.57 0.97
CA LEU A 68 -11.01 6.71 1.49
C LEU A 68 -12.02 7.75 1.98
N TYR A 69 -11.91 8.14 3.25
CA TYR A 69 -12.70 9.22 3.86
C TYR A 69 -11.82 10.46 3.98
N ASP A 70 -12.13 11.51 3.24
CA ASP A 70 -11.33 12.71 3.02
C ASP A 70 -9.92 12.43 2.44
N ALA A 71 -9.30 13.46 1.86
CA ALA A 71 -8.05 13.35 1.11
C ALA A 71 -6.95 14.29 1.62
N GLY A 72 -7.16 14.92 2.78
CA GLY A 72 -6.24 15.86 3.39
C GLY A 72 -6.08 17.17 2.61
N PRO A 73 -5.19 18.05 3.10
CA PRO A 73 -5.13 19.41 2.61
C PRO A 73 -4.40 19.58 1.28
N ARG A 74 -4.78 20.63 0.57
CA ARG A 74 -4.00 21.20 -0.52
C ARG A 74 -3.81 22.70 -0.34
N PHE A 75 -2.56 23.15 -0.33
CA PHE A 75 -2.17 24.56 -0.22
C PHE A 75 -1.30 24.96 -1.41
N GLY A 76 -1.88 25.62 -2.41
CA GLY A 76 -1.19 25.98 -3.65
C GLY A 76 -0.63 24.74 -4.38
N GLU A 77 0.70 24.66 -4.47
CA GLU A 77 1.44 23.53 -5.08
C GLU A 77 1.70 22.37 -4.10
N PHE A 78 1.38 22.55 -2.81
CA PHE A 78 1.56 21.54 -1.78
C PHE A 78 0.28 20.70 -1.62
N ASP A 79 0.28 19.51 -2.23
CA ASP A 79 -0.84 18.57 -2.23
C ASP A 79 -0.51 17.35 -1.35
N ILE A 80 -1.18 17.22 -0.20
CA ILE A 80 -1.00 16.08 0.70
C ILE A 80 -1.57 14.79 0.10
N GLY A 81 -2.61 14.89 -0.72
CA GLY A 81 -3.13 13.75 -1.49
C GLY A 81 -2.03 13.06 -2.29
N GLN A 82 -1.24 13.84 -3.02
CA GLN A 82 -0.12 13.32 -3.81
C GLN A 82 1.07 12.85 -2.96
N ARG A 83 1.40 13.57 -1.88
CA ARG A 83 2.65 13.36 -1.12
C ARG A 83 2.53 12.33 0.00
N VAL A 84 1.35 12.15 0.57
CA VAL A 84 1.11 11.25 1.71
C VAL A 84 0.05 10.21 1.37
N VAL A 85 -1.14 10.64 0.95
CA VAL A 85 -2.29 9.74 0.81
C VAL A 85 -2.06 8.67 -0.24
N VAL A 86 -1.69 9.07 -1.47
CA VAL A 86 -1.43 8.13 -2.56
C VAL A 86 -0.29 7.16 -2.24
N PRO A 87 0.89 7.60 -1.75
CA PRO A 87 1.95 6.68 -1.32
C PRO A 87 1.51 5.73 -0.21
N ALA A 88 0.75 6.20 0.78
CA ALA A 88 0.26 5.37 1.88
C ALA A 88 -0.73 4.31 1.41
N MET A 89 -1.66 4.66 0.52
CA MET A 89 -2.58 3.71 -0.10
C MET A 89 -1.81 2.63 -0.89
N ARG A 90 -0.82 3.02 -1.70
CA ARG A 90 0.03 2.06 -2.44
C ARG A 90 0.80 1.14 -1.50
N LYS A 91 1.38 1.67 -0.44
CA LYS A 91 2.10 0.89 0.58
C LYS A 91 1.18 -0.10 1.30
N SER A 92 -0.09 0.27 1.49
CA SER A 92 -1.13 -0.60 2.05
C SER A 92 -1.58 -1.68 1.06
N GLY A 93 -1.04 -1.71 -0.16
CA GLY A 93 -1.41 -2.69 -1.18
C GLY A 93 -2.75 -2.40 -1.85
N VAL A 94 -3.26 -1.17 -1.74
CA VAL A 94 -4.46 -0.72 -2.45
C VAL A 94 -4.17 -0.71 -3.95
N ARG A 95 -5.01 -1.39 -4.72
CA ARG A 95 -4.95 -1.44 -6.19
C ARG A 95 -6.14 -0.76 -6.85
N HIS A 96 -7.26 -0.70 -6.13
CA HIS A 96 -8.50 -0.07 -6.55
C HIS A 96 -9.13 0.62 -5.35
N LEU A 97 -9.76 1.76 -5.59
CA LEU A 97 -10.50 2.53 -4.61
C LEU A 97 -11.97 2.44 -4.97
N ASP A 98 -12.77 1.75 -4.16
CA ASP A 98 -14.19 1.53 -4.43
C ASP A 98 -15.02 2.79 -4.16
N LEU A 99 -14.63 3.57 -3.15
CA LEU A 99 -15.31 4.81 -2.78
C LEU A 99 -14.33 5.83 -2.20
N MET A 100 -14.40 7.06 -2.70
CA MET A 100 -13.84 8.22 -2.03
C MET A 100 -14.99 9.07 -1.49
N LEU A 101 -15.13 9.12 -0.17
CA LEU A 101 -16.15 9.92 0.51
C LEU A 101 -15.50 11.20 1.03
N ILE A 102 -15.97 12.34 0.57
CA ILE A 102 -15.51 13.66 1.03
C ILE A 102 -16.57 14.23 1.96
N SER A 103 -16.18 14.57 3.18
CA SER A 103 -17.07 15.07 4.22
C SER A 103 -17.65 16.45 3.88
N HIS A 104 -16.81 17.34 3.37
CA HIS A 104 -17.16 18.68 2.90
C HIS A 104 -16.07 19.25 1.98
N ALA A 105 -16.36 20.35 1.31
CA ALA A 105 -15.52 20.89 0.23
C ALA A 105 -14.31 21.71 0.68
N ASP A 106 -14.05 21.83 1.99
CA ASP A 106 -12.95 22.65 2.50
C ASP A 106 -11.60 22.08 2.08
N ALA A 107 -10.66 22.98 1.82
CA ALA A 107 -9.38 22.63 1.21
C ALA A 107 -8.53 21.68 2.07
N ASP A 108 -8.76 21.62 3.38
CA ASP A 108 -8.11 20.71 4.33
C ASP A 108 -8.71 19.30 4.37
N HIS A 109 -9.85 19.08 3.73
CA HIS A 109 -10.51 17.78 3.59
C HIS A 109 -10.53 17.29 2.14
N ALA A 110 -11.01 18.14 1.23
CA ALA A 110 -11.18 17.81 -0.19
C ALA A 110 -9.92 18.07 -1.04
N GLY A 111 -8.93 18.79 -0.50
CA GLY A 111 -7.81 19.32 -1.28
C GLY A 111 -7.02 18.28 -2.06
N GLY A 112 -6.75 17.12 -1.46
CA GLY A 112 -6.01 16.02 -2.10
C GLY A 112 -6.85 15.13 -3.04
N ALA A 113 -8.16 15.34 -3.15
CA ALA A 113 -9.07 14.39 -3.80
C ALA A 113 -8.75 14.18 -5.29
N ALA A 114 -8.40 15.26 -6.01
CA ALA A 114 -8.02 15.18 -7.42
C ALA A 114 -6.71 14.40 -7.64
N ALA A 115 -5.76 14.45 -6.70
CA ALA A 115 -4.54 13.65 -6.77
C ALA A 115 -4.83 12.16 -6.55
N VAL A 116 -5.71 11.85 -5.58
CA VAL A 116 -6.14 10.47 -5.32
C VAL A 116 -6.88 9.90 -6.52
N HIS A 117 -7.87 10.60 -7.06
CA HIS A 117 -8.65 10.12 -8.22
C HIS A 117 -7.79 9.87 -9.45
N ARG A 118 -6.79 10.73 -9.72
CA ARG A 118 -5.83 10.48 -10.82
C ARG A 118 -4.98 9.22 -10.60
N ALA A 119 -4.68 8.88 -9.35
CA ALA A 119 -3.89 7.70 -9.01
C ALA A 119 -4.73 6.42 -8.92
N PHE A 120 -6.01 6.55 -8.59
CA PHE A 120 -7.00 5.48 -8.43
C PHE A 120 -8.33 5.92 -9.08
N PRO A 121 -8.44 5.79 -10.42
CA PRO A 121 -9.62 6.20 -11.17
C PRO A 121 -10.85 5.34 -10.86
#